data_AF-A0A3D2PR51-F1
#
_entry.id   AF-A0A3D2PR51-F1
#
_cell.length_a   1.000
_cell.length_b   1.000
_cell.length_c   1.000
_cell.angle_alpha   90.00
_cell.angle_beta   90.00
_cell.angle_gamma   90.00
#
_symmetry.space_group_name_H-M   'P 1'
#
loop_
_entity.id
_entity.type
_entity.pdbx_description
1 polymer ?
#
loop_
_entity_poly.entity_id
_entity_poly.type
_entity_poly.pdbx_seq_one_letter_code
_entity_poly.pdbx_strand_id
1 'polypeptide(L)'
;MEEKKAKLQEKLHELLALAKKKKNSLEYQEISEFFKDMELDADEFEKILDFLETNNIDVLRIMDDDDIDDDIILDDEDEVEVEKIDLSVPDGVSIEDPVRMYLKEIGKVPLLSAEEEIELAKRMELGDQEAKKRLAEANLRLVVSIAKRYVGRGMLFLDLIQEGNLGLIKA
;
A
#
# COMPACT_ATOMS: atom_id res chain seq x y z
N MET A 1 -0.59 -18.14 34.85
CA MET A 1 0.09 -17.15 33.97
C MET A 1 0.94 -17.85 32.90
N GLU A 2 1.71 -18.90 33.22
CA GLU A 2 2.54 -19.60 32.21
C GLU A 2 1.73 -20.36 31.14
N GLU A 3 0.61 -21.00 31.47
CA GLU A 3 -0.22 -21.69 30.47
C GLU A 3 -0.83 -20.76 29.42
N LYS A 4 -1.18 -19.51 29.78
CA LYS A 4 -1.69 -18.52 28.82
C LYS A 4 -0.60 -18.09 27.82
N LYS A 5 0.62 -17.85 28.31
CA LYS A 5 1.77 -17.48 27.46
C LYS A 5 2.19 -18.61 26.51
N ALA A 6 2.19 -19.85 26.98
CA ALA A 6 2.53 -21.00 26.13
C ALA A 6 1.50 -21.20 25.00
N LYS A 7 0.19 -21.10 25.34
CA LYS A 7 -0.88 -21.15 24.32
C LYS A 7 -0.84 -19.98 23.35
N LEU A 8 -0.45 -18.79 23.82
CA LEU A 8 -0.32 -17.61 22.96
C LEU A 8 0.78 -17.80 21.92
N GLN A 9 1.94 -18.31 22.34
CA GLN A 9 3.05 -18.59 21.43
C GLN A 9 2.72 -19.67 20.40
N GLU A 10 2.00 -20.72 20.81
CA GLU A 10 1.53 -21.77 19.91
C GLU A 10 0.59 -21.21 18.84
N LYS A 11 -0.42 -20.43 19.25
CA LYS A 11 -1.34 -19.73 18.35
C LYS A 11 -0.62 -18.75 17.42
N LEU A 12 0.33 -17.97 17.93
CA LEU A 12 1.11 -17.03 17.13
C LEU A 12 1.92 -17.73 16.04
N HIS A 13 2.46 -18.91 16.34
CA HIS A 13 3.18 -19.73 15.36
C HIS A 13 2.24 -20.32 14.29
N GLU A 14 1.02 -20.73 14.67
CA GLU A 14 -0.02 -21.15 13.72
C GLU A 14 -0.47 -19.99 12.82
N LEU A 15 -0.65 -18.81 13.39
CA LEU A 15 -1.01 -17.60 12.66
C LEU A 15 0.08 -17.18 11.68
N LEU A 16 1.35 -17.26 12.07
CA LEU A 16 2.51 -17.10 11.18
C LEU A 16 2.49 -18.10 10.01
N ALA A 17 2.15 -19.36 10.26
CA ALA A 17 2.06 -20.37 9.21
C ALA A 17 0.90 -20.08 8.23
N LEU A 18 -0.23 -19.59 8.75
CA LEU A 18 -1.36 -19.12 7.94
C LEU A 18 -0.98 -17.90 7.10
N ALA A 19 -0.32 -16.91 7.70
CA ALA A 19 0.20 -15.73 6.99
C ALA A 19 1.13 -16.14 5.86
N LYS A 20 2.12 -17.00 6.12
CA LYS A 20 3.05 -17.50 5.10
C LYS A 20 2.35 -18.22 3.95
N LYS A 21 1.26 -18.93 4.24
CA LYS A 21 0.42 -19.58 3.22
C LYS A 21 -0.40 -18.57 2.41
N LYS A 22 -0.80 -17.46 3.03
CA LYS A 22 -1.49 -16.30 2.43
C LYS A 22 -0.54 -15.18 2.00
N LYS A 23 0.68 -15.51 1.53
CA LYS A 23 1.66 -14.54 1.02
C LYS A 23 2.09 -13.44 2.03
N ASN A 24 2.20 -13.79 3.31
CA ASN A 24 2.51 -12.88 4.41
C ASN A 24 1.51 -11.72 4.57
N SER A 25 0.23 -11.97 4.31
CA SER A 25 -0.84 -11.01 4.57
C SER A 25 -1.90 -11.64 5.48
N LEU A 26 -2.41 -10.86 6.44
CA LEU A 26 -3.48 -11.25 7.35
C LEU A 26 -4.41 -10.08 7.59
N GLU A 27 -5.70 -10.35 7.72
CA GLU A 27 -6.67 -9.30 8.05
C GLU A 27 -6.80 -9.11 9.56
N TYR A 28 -7.08 -7.88 9.99
CA TYR A 28 -7.30 -7.55 11.40
C TYR A 28 -8.44 -8.37 12.01
N GLN A 29 -9.52 -8.58 11.25
CA GLN A 29 -10.63 -9.45 11.64
C GLN A 29 -10.18 -10.89 11.84
N GLU A 30 -9.32 -11.43 10.95
CA GLU A 30 -8.79 -12.79 11.10
C GLU A 30 -7.94 -12.92 12.37
N ILE A 31 -7.10 -11.93 12.67
CA ILE A 31 -6.30 -11.91 13.91
C ILE A 31 -7.23 -11.83 15.13
N SER A 32 -8.20 -10.91 15.10
CA SER A 32 -9.16 -10.73 16.19
C SER A 32 -10.02 -11.97 16.43
N GLU A 33 -10.48 -12.66 15.38
CA GLU A 33 -11.22 -13.91 15.48
C GLU A 33 -10.34 -15.04 16.01
N PHE A 34 -9.11 -15.13 15.51
CA PHE A 34 -8.17 -16.17 15.92
C PHE A 34 -7.81 -16.08 17.41
N PHE A 35 -7.75 -14.87 17.95
CA PHE A 35 -7.48 -14.61 19.36
C PHE A 35 -8.72 -14.32 20.22
N LYS A 36 -9.93 -14.40 19.65
CA LYS A 36 -11.21 -14.16 20.37
C LYS A 36 -11.37 -15.04 21.61
N ASP A 37 -10.82 -16.25 21.56
CA ASP A 37 -10.89 -17.22 22.67
C ASP A 37 -9.94 -16.89 23.84
N MET A 38 -8.99 -15.96 23.67
CA MET A 38 -7.90 -15.75 24.63
C MET A 38 -8.10 -14.58 25.60
N GLU A 39 -9.18 -13.79 25.46
CA GLU A 39 -9.42 -12.57 26.26
C GLU A 39 -8.13 -11.72 26.37
N LEU A 40 -7.61 -11.30 25.22
CA LEU A 40 -6.43 -10.43 25.17
C LEU A 40 -6.79 -9.00 25.59
N ASP A 41 -5.91 -8.36 26.35
CA ASP A 41 -5.98 -6.92 26.57
C ASP A 41 -5.38 -6.15 25.38
N ALA A 42 -5.58 -4.83 25.36
CA ALA A 42 -5.09 -3.96 24.28
C ALA A 42 -3.55 -4.03 24.16
N ASP A 43 -2.83 -4.07 25.28
CA ASP A 43 -1.37 -4.12 25.33
C ASP A 43 -0.80 -5.46 24.83
N GLU A 44 -1.51 -6.56 25.03
CA GLU A 44 -1.18 -7.90 24.55
C GLU A 44 -1.47 -8.02 23.05
N PHE A 45 -2.54 -7.39 22.58
CA PHE A 45 -2.88 -7.34 21.17
C PHE A 45 -1.87 -6.51 20.36
N GLU A 46 -1.45 -5.36 20.88
CA GLU A 46 -0.42 -4.51 20.26
C GLU A 46 0.90 -5.28 20.08
N LYS A 47 1.34 -6.03 21.10
CA LYS A 47 2.54 -6.89 21.00
C LYS A 47 2.42 -7.97 19.92
N ILE A 48 1.22 -8.44 19.60
CA ILE A 48 1.00 -9.41 18.53
C ILE A 48 1.18 -8.72 17.16
N LEU A 49 0.67 -7.51 17.01
CA LEU A 49 0.83 -6.72 15.79
C LEU A 49 2.31 -6.42 15.53
N ASP A 50 3.04 -5.91 16.53
CA ASP A 50 4.48 -5.66 16.46
C ASP A 50 5.27 -6.92 16.06
N PHE A 51 4.85 -8.07 16.59
CA PHE A 51 5.50 -9.33 16.29
C PHE A 51 5.21 -9.81 14.87
N LEU A 52 4.00 -9.60 14.35
CA LEU A 52 3.66 -9.91 12.96
C LEU A 52 4.44 -9.01 11.99
N GLU A 53 4.52 -7.72 12.29
CA GLU A 53 5.29 -6.73 11.52
C GLU A 53 6.79 -7.06 11.49
N THR A 54 7.37 -7.41 12.66
CA THR A 54 8.77 -7.86 12.77
C THR A 54 9.04 -9.13 11.94
N ASN A 55 8.02 -9.96 11.74
CA ASN A 55 8.09 -11.17 10.90
C ASN A 55 7.68 -10.90 9.43
N ASN A 56 7.57 -9.64 9.04
CA ASN A 56 7.31 -9.19 7.67
C ASN A 56 5.93 -9.61 7.15
N ILE A 57 4.92 -9.58 8.04
CA ILE A 57 3.51 -9.86 7.74
C ILE A 57 2.74 -8.54 7.69
N ASP A 58 2.07 -8.30 6.56
CA ASP A 58 1.20 -7.16 6.35
C ASP A 58 -0.16 -7.44 7.01
N VAL A 59 -0.53 -6.59 7.99
CA VAL A 59 -1.84 -6.65 8.65
C VAL A 59 -2.80 -5.67 7.99
N LEU A 60 -3.80 -6.19 7.31
CA LEU A 60 -4.79 -5.41 6.56
C LEU A 60 -6.02 -5.14 7.45
N ARG A 61 -6.39 -3.86 7.65
CA ARG A 61 -7.71 -3.53 8.20
C ARG A 61 -8.69 -3.39 7.05
N ILE A 62 -9.62 -4.33 6.92
CA ILE A 62 -10.80 -4.13 6.07
C ILE A 62 -11.70 -3.15 6.82
N MET A 63 -11.81 -1.93 6.28
CA MET A 63 -12.84 -0.99 6.70
C MET A 63 -14.11 -1.38 5.94
N ASP A 64 -15.21 -1.65 6.65
CA ASP A 64 -16.52 -1.78 6.02
C ASP A 64 -16.88 -0.41 5.41
N ASP A 65 -17.43 -0.42 4.19
CA ASP A 65 -17.62 0.73 3.26
C ASP A 65 -18.40 1.94 3.85
N ASP A 66 -18.99 1.81 5.05
CA ASP A 66 -19.88 2.81 5.66
C ASP A 66 -19.26 3.58 6.85
N ASP A 67 -18.07 3.20 7.35
CA ASP A 67 -17.39 3.89 8.47
C ASP A 67 -16.01 4.44 8.07
N ILE A 68 -15.95 5.17 6.94
CA ILE A 68 -14.83 6.10 6.68
C ILE A 68 -15.05 7.35 7.54
N ASP A 69 -14.90 7.21 8.86
CA ASP A 69 -14.59 8.35 9.71
C ASP A 69 -13.10 8.68 9.53
N ASP A 70 -12.82 9.97 9.47
CA ASP A 70 -11.59 10.70 9.08
C ASP A 70 -10.24 10.31 9.75
N ASP A 71 -10.05 9.08 10.23
CA ASP A 71 -8.85 8.65 10.98
C ASP A 71 -7.92 7.71 10.19
N ILE A 72 -7.80 7.88 8.87
CA ILE A 72 -6.47 7.66 8.27
C ILE A 72 -5.62 8.86 8.72
N ILE A 73 -5.15 8.79 9.97
CA ILE A 73 -3.99 9.56 10.44
C ILE A 73 -2.82 9.03 9.62
N LEU A 74 -2.65 9.60 8.42
CA LEU A 74 -1.33 9.75 7.84
C LEU A 74 -0.62 10.68 8.83
N ASP A 75 0.27 10.14 9.65
CA ASP A 75 1.16 10.97 10.45
C ASP A 75 1.85 11.92 9.45
N ASP A 76 1.62 13.23 9.60
CA ASP A 76 2.04 14.28 8.67
C ASP A 76 3.59 14.44 8.59
N GLU A 77 4.36 13.52 9.18
CA GLU A 77 5.83 13.53 9.19
C GLU A 77 6.50 12.52 8.25
N ASP A 78 5.80 11.55 7.68
CA ASP A 78 6.43 10.64 6.74
C ASP A 78 6.47 11.27 5.33
N GLU A 79 7.67 11.59 4.86
CA GLU A 79 7.96 11.73 3.43
C GLU A 79 7.20 10.64 2.67
N VAL A 80 6.53 11.02 1.57
CA VAL A 80 5.77 10.06 0.76
C VAL A 80 6.75 9.04 0.18
N GLU A 81 7.03 7.95 0.92
CA GLU A 81 7.95 6.90 0.53
C GLU A 81 7.33 6.18 -0.67
N VAL A 82 7.72 6.59 -1.88
CA VAL A 82 7.25 6.06 -3.16
C VAL A 82 7.49 4.53 -3.25
N GLU A 83 8.44 4.02 -2.46
CA GLU A 83 8.74 2.59 -2.29
C GLU A 83 7.64 1.79 -1.59
N LYS A 84 6.87 2.41 -0.69
CA LYS A 84 5.80 1.76 0.08
C LYS A 84 4.39 2.05 -0.44
N ILE A 85 4.25 2.59 -1.65
CA ILE A 85 2.93 2.78 -2.26
C ILE A 85 2.30 1.40 -2.45
N ASP A 86 1.32 1.09 -1.59
CA ASP A 86 0.51 -0.11 -1.75
C ASP A 86 -0.27 -0.03 -3.07
N LEU A 87 0.21 -0.77 -4.07
CA LEU A 87 -0.42 -0.91 -5.38
C LEU A 87 -1.55 -1.96 -5.37
N SER A 88 -1.89 -2.51 -4.19
CA SER A 88 -3.05 -3.38 -4.04
C SER A 88 -4.33 -2.61 -4.38
N VAL A 89 -5.28 -3.33 -4.95
CA VAL A 89 -6.56 -2.79 -5.43
C VAL A 89 -7.60 -3.14 -4.38
N PRO A 90 -8.53 -2.23 -4.02
CA PRO A 90 -9.62 -2.53 -3.10
C PRO A 90 -10.38 -3.81 -3.52
N ASP A 91 -10.75 -4.63 -2.54
CA ASP A 91 -11.53 -5.84 -2.78
C ASP A 91 -12.94 -5.46 -3.28
N GLY A 92 -13.24 -5.85 -4.53
CA GLY A 92 -14.41 -5.40 -5.29
C GLY A 92 -14.12 -5.19 -6.79
N VAL A 93 -12.85 -5.08 -7.14
CA VAL A 93 -12.37 -4.85 -8.51
C VAL A 93 -11.94 -6.17 -9.18
N SER A 94 -12.76 -6.66 -10.13
CA SER A 94 -12.50 -7.89 -10.90
C SER A 94 -11.17 -7.83 -11.66
N ILE A 95 -10.54 -8.98 -11.90
CA ILE A 95 -9.20 -9.11 -12.54
C ILE A 95 -9.18 -8.56 -13.98
N GLU A 96 -10.35 -8.36 -14.60
CA GLU A 96 -10.53 -7.73 -15.92
C GLU A 96 -10.61 -6.19 -15.89
N ASP A 97 -10.46 -5.57 -14.72
CA ASP A 97 -10.54 -4.12 -14.57
C ASP A 97 -9.30 -3.42 -15.18
N PRO A 98 -9.50 -2.48 -16.12
CA PRO A 98 -8.45 -1.64 -16.69
C PRO A 98 -7.53 -0.96 -15.65
N VAL A 99 -8.06 -0.60 -14.47
CA VAL A 99 -7.30 -0.03 -13.35
C VAL A 99 -6.23 -1.01 -12.86
N ARG A 100 -6.62 -2.28 -12.66
CA ARG A 100 -5.75 -3.31 -12.10
C ARG A 100 -4.64 -3.68 -13.07
N MET A 101 -4.94 -3.69 -14.38
CA MET A 101 -3.93 -3.84 -15.42
C MET A 101 -2.96 -2.66 -15.42
N TYR A 102 -3.48 -1.43 -15.33
CA TYR A 102 -2.66 -0.22 -15.28
C TYR A 102 -1.71 -0.19 -14.08
N LEU A 103 -2.20 -0.45 -12.87
CA LEU A 103 -1.39 -0.50 -11.64
C LEU A 103 -0.27 -1.55 -11.72
N LYS A 104 -0.56 -2.71 -12.33
CA LYS A 104 0.44 -3.75 -12.56
C LYS A 104 1.52 -3.32 -13.55
N GLU A 105 1.16 -2.61 -14.62
CA GLU A 105 2.14 -2.15 -15.62
C GLU A 105 3.06 -1.07 -15.04
N ILE A 106 2.54 -0.08 -14.32
CA ILE A 106 3.38 0.96 -13.69
C ILE A 106 4.23 0.38 -12.54
N GLY A 107 3.79 -0.72 -11.92
CA GLY A 107 4.55 -1.46 -10.91
C GLY A 107 5.82 -2.12 -11.47
N LYS A 108 5.90 -2.39 -12.79
CA LYS A 108 7.09 -2.99 -13.41
C LYS A 108 8.21 -1.98 -13.64
N VAL A 109 7.89 -0.69 -13.68
CA VAL A 109 8.88 0.38 -13.89
C VAL A 109 9.65 0.57 -12.58
N PRO A 110 10.98 0.42 -12.57
CA PRO A 110 11.79 0.67 -11.38
C PRO A 110 11.77 2.14 -11.01
N LEU A 111 11.90 2.44 -9.72
CA LEU A 111 12.09 3.80 -9.25
C LEU A 111 13.45 4.31 -9.70
N LEU A 112 13.53 5.62 -9.96
CA LEU A 112 14.79 6.29 -10.25
C LEU A 112 15.50 6.63 -8.94
N SER A 113 16.82 6.50 -8.94
CA SER A 113 17.64 7.14 -7.93
C SER A 113 17.69 8.66 -8.14
N ALA A 114 18.01 9.41 -7.09
CA ALA A 114 18.14 10.87 -7.18
C ALA A 114 19.17 11.31 -8.24
N GLU A 115 20.26 10.55 -8.43
CA GLU A 115 21.26 10.85 -9.45
C GLU A 115 20.72 10.66 -10.87
N GLU A 116 19.98 9.57 -11.11
CA GLU A 116 19.33 9.30 -12.40
C GLU A 116 18.26 10.35 -12.72
N GLU A 117 17.50 10.78 -11.71
CA GLU A 117 16.49 11.83 -11.85
C GLU A 117 17.13 13.14 -12.31
N ILE A 118 18.23 13.55 -11.68
CA ILE A 118 18.99 14.75 -12.07
C ILE A 118 19.55 14.63 -13.49
N GLU A 119 20.06 13.47 -13.87
CA GLU A 119 20.58 13.25 -15.23
C GLU A 119 19.47 13.36 -16.28
N LEU A 120 18.33 12.71 -16.04
CA LEU A 120 17.18 12.74 -16.93
C LEU A 120 16.59 14.15 -17.03
N ALA A 121 16.51 14.89 -15.92
CA ALA A 121 16.05 16.28 -15.91
C ALA A 121 16.95 17.18 -16.77
N LYS A 122 18.28 17.08 -16.64
CA LYS A 122 19.23 17.83 -17.48
C LYS A 122 19.09 17.50 -18.96
N ARG A 123 18.91 16.22 -19.29
CA ARG A 123 18.70 15.79 -20.68
C ARG A 123 17.37 16.29 -21.23
N MET A 124 16.33 16.28 -20.41
CA MET A 124 15.02 16.84 -20.76
C MET A 124 15.10 18.34 -21.07
N GLU A 125 15.87 19.12 -20.30
CA GLU A 125 16.13 20.55 -20.58
C GLU A 125 16.82 20.78 -21.93
N LEU A 126 17.64 19.83 -22.37
CA LEU A 126 18.29 19.83 -23.69
C LEU A 126 17.36 19.36 -24.83
N GLY A 127 16.09 19.05 -24.52
CA GLY A 127 15.08 18.63 -25.49
C GLY A 127 15.02 17.13 -25.76
N ASP A 128 15.72 16.30 -24.96
CA ASP A 128 15.68 14.84 -25.08
C ASP A 128 14.30 14.29 -24.69
N GLN A 129 13.52 13.89 -25.69
CA GLN A 129 12.17 13.35 -25.50
C GLN A 129 12.17 12.00 -24.78
N GLU A 130 13.23 11.20 -24.94
CA GLU A 130 13.33 9.91 -24.24
C GLU A 130 13.58 10.13 -22.76
N ALA A 131 14.40 11.13 -22.41
CA ALA A 131 14.59 11.52 -21.02
C ALA A 131 13.30 12.02 -20.37
N LYS A 132 12.54 12.87 -21.09
CA LYS A 132 11.21 13.34 -20.64
C LYS A 132 10.24 12.19 -20.40
N LYS A 133 10.18 11.23 -21.33
CA LYS A 133 9.32 10.06 -21.21
C LYS A 133 9.70 9.19 -20.01
N ARG A 134 10.98 8.88 -19.84
CA ARG A 134 11.47 8.04 -18.74
C ARG A 134 11.25 8.69 -17.37
N LEU A 135 11.43 10.01 -17.28
CA LEU A 135 11.13 10.78 -16.07
C LEU A 135 9.63 10.75 -15.73
N ALA A 136 8.76 10.91 -16.73
CA ALA A 136 7.32 10.81 -16.55
C ALA A 136 6.88 9.39 -16.12
N GLU A 137 7.43 8.35 -16.75
CA GLU A 137 7.13 6.94 -16.44
C GLU A 137 7.50 6.56 -15.00
N ALA A 138 8.65 7.03 -14.51
CA ALA A 138 9.09 6.82 -13.13
C ALA A 138 8.16 7.49 -12.10
N ASN A 139 7.51 8.60 -12.49
CA ASN A 139 6.61 9.37 -11.64
C ASN A 139 5.14 8.92 -11.72
N LEU A 140 4.81 7.88 -12.50
CA LEU A 140 3.42 7.38 -12.61
C LEU A 140 2.86 6.88 -11.27
N ARG A 141 3.71 6.34 -10.38
CA ARG A 141 3.28 5.90 -9.05
C ARG A 141 2.88 7.08 -8.16
N LEU A 142 3.57 8.20 -8.27
CA LEU A 142 3.22 9.43 -7.57
C LEU A 142 1.85 9.96 -8.03
N VAL A 143 1.57 9.90 -9.34
CA VAL A 143 0.24 10.26 -9.85
C VAL A 143 -0.85 9.41 -9.21
N VAL A 144 -0.63 8.10 -9.09
CA VAL A 144 -1.58 7.20 -8.45
C VAL A 144 -1.75 7.52 -6.96
N SER A 145 -0.67 7.78 -6.23
CA SER A 145 -0.76 8.12 -4.79
C SER A 145 -1.49 9.44 -4.55
N ILE A 146 -1.31 10.43 -5.43
CA ILE A 146 -2.07 11.69 -5.40
C ILE A 146 -3.53 11.43 -5.76
N ALA A 147 -3.80 10.70 -6.85
CA ALA A 147 -5.16 10.41 -7.33
C ALA A 147 -6.01 9.66 -6.28
N LYS A 148 -5.39 8.77 -5.49
CA LYS A 148 -6.07 8.07 -4.38
C LYS A 148 -6.73 9.04 -3.39
N ARG A 149 -6.12 10.20 -3.11
CA ARG A 149 -6.67 11.23 -2.19
C ARG A 149 -7.95 11.89 -2.70
N TYR A 150 -8.28 11.74 -3.98
CA TYR A 150 -9.43 12.36 -4.64
C TYR A 150 -10.53 11.35 -5.02
N VAL A 151 -10.33 10.06 -4.73
CA VAL A 151 -11.36 9.02 -4.93
C VAL A 151 -12.59 9.34 -4.06
N GLY A 152 -13.78 9.00 -4.54
CA GLY A 152 -15.04 9.25 -3.84
C GLY A 152 -15.62 10.67 -4.00
N ARG A 153 -14.89 11.60 -4.63
CA ARG A 153 -15.36 12.99 -4.87
C ARG A 153 -16.19 13.17 -6.15
N GLY A 154 -16.80 12.10 -6.66
CA GLY A 154 -17.67 12.12 -7.84
C GLY A 154 -16.97 11.96 -9.20
N MET A 155 -15.67 11.65 -9.23
CA MET A 155 -14.91 11.33 -10.44
C MET A 155 -14.34 9.91 -10.35
N LEU A 156 -14.29 9.20 -11.48
CA LEU A 156 -13.72 7.86 -11.54
C LEU A 156 -12.22 7.92 -11.29
N PHE A 157 -11.69 6.89 -10.63
CA PHE A 157 -10.26 6.82 -10.28
C PHE A 157 -9.34 6.86 -11.52
N LEU A 158 -9.75 6.22 -12.62
CA LEU A 158 -9.03 6.30 -13.90
C LEU A 158 -8.96 7.73 -14.43
N ASP A 159 -10.03 8.50 -14.32
CA ASP A 159 -10.06 9.87 -14.83
C ASP A 159 -9.10 10.76 -14.02
N LEU A 160 -9.04 10.56 -12.70
CA LEU A 160 -8.08 11.25 -11.82
C LEU A 160 -6.62 10.92 -12.18
N ILE A 161 -6.33 9.64 -12.46
CA ILE A 161 -5.00 9.21 -12.91
C ILE A 161 -4.67 9.84 -14.27
N GLN A 162 -5.62 9.88 -15.20
CA GLN A 162 -5.38 10.43 -16.54
C GLN A 162 -5.11 11.93 -16.50
N GLU A 163 -5.82 12.68 -15.68
CA GLU A 163 -5.54 14.10 -15.45
C GLU A 163 -4.13 14.32 -14.87
N GLY A 164 -3.73 13.51 -13.88
CA GLY A 164 -2.38 13.57 -13.30
C GLY A 164 -1.28 13.23 -14.31
N ASN A 165 -1.47 12.18 -15.12
CA ASN A 165 -0.55 11.80 -16.19
C ASN A 165 -0.40 12.92 -17.24
N LEU A 166 -1.50 13.58 -17.57
CA LEU A 166 -1.49 14.71 -18.49
C LEU A 166 -0.72 15.91 -17.90
N GLY A 167 -0.81 16.10 -16.58
CA GLY A 167 0.01 17.04 -15.82
C GLY A 167 1.51 16.77 -15.96
N LEU A 168 1.95 15.51 -15.77
CA LEU A 168 3.36 15.12 -15.93
C LEU A 168 3.91 15.39 -17.34
N ILE A 169 3.09 15.20 -18.38
CA ILE A 169 3.51 15.39 -19.77
C ILE A 169 3.59 16.89 -20.13
N LYS A 170 2.74 17.72 -19.52
CA LYS A 170 2.65 19.17 -19.81
C LYS A 170 3.63 20.03 -19.00
N ALA A 171 4.08 19.54 -17.85
CA ALA A 171 5.20 20.12 -17.10
C ALA A 171 6.50 20.07 -17.90
#